data_AF-A0AAT9GQJ2-F1
#
_entry.id   AF-A0AAT9GQJ2-F1
#
_cell.length_a   1.000
_cell.length_b   1.000
_cell.length_c   1.000
_cell.angle_alpha   90.00
_cell.angle_beta   90.00
_cell.angle_gamma   90.00
#
_symmetry.space_group_name_H-M   'P 1'
#
loop_
_entity.id
_entity.type
_entity.pdbx_description
1 polymer ?
#
loop_
_entity_poly.entity_id
_entity_poly.type
_entity_poly.pdbx_seq_one_letter_code
_entity_poly.pdbx_strand_id
1 'polypeptide(L)'
;MRKERITLMQILDPKYRFNLTLYLEKGFIKFNNLTVSQLSSLIYPYFKKYRVKEAGIEGDSAVVVLAKGNKRVYLEIEIIN
;
A
#
# COMPACT_ATOMS: atom_id res chain seq x y z
N MET A 1 -3.17 -23.50 -1.99
CA MET A 1 -3.11 -22.47 -0.93
C MET A 1 -4.23 -21.47 -1.17
N ARG A 2 -5.17 -21.32 -0.23
CA ARG A 2 -6.23 -20.29 -0.33
C ARG A 2 -5.56 -18.92 -0.11
N LYS A 3 -5.62 -18.05 -1.11
CA LYS A 3 -5.20 -16.65 -0.98
C LYS A 3 -6.21 -15.95 -0.08
N GLU A 4 -5.90 -15.79 1.20
CA GLU A 4 -6.69 -14.94 2.09
C GLU A 4 -6.71 -13.52 1.52
N ARG A 5 -7.91 -12.92 1.45
CA ARG A 5 -8.05 -11.51 1.13
C ARG A 5 -7.57 -10.72 2.34
N ILE A 6 -6.34 -10.25 2.30
CA ILE A 6 -5.83 -9.27 3.26
C ILE A 6 -6.66 -7.99 3.08
N THR A 7 -7.44 -7.62 4.09
CA THR A 7 -8.08 -6.32 4.16
C THR A 7 -7.08 -5.31 4.70
N LEU A 8 -6.96 -4.15 4.06
CA LEU A 8 -6.11 -3.02 4.51
C LEU A 8 -6.28 -2.69 6.01
N MET A 9 -7.44 -2.98 6.60
CA MET A 9 -7.68 -2.84 8.04
C MET A 9 -6.72 -3.64 8.93
N GLN A 10 -6.13 -4.75 8.46
CA GLN A 10 -5.16 -5.53 9.24
C GLN A 10 -3.80 -4.83 9.34
N ILE A 11 -3.51 -3.88 8.45
CA ILE A 11 -2.25 -3.11 8.40
C ILE A 11 -2.44 -1.73 9.04
N LEU A 12 -3.66 -1.18 9.01
CA LEU A 12 -3.97 0.19 9.42
C LEU A 12 -4.44 0.28 10.89
N ASP A 13 -3.51 0.17 11.83
CA ASP A 13 -3.75 0.49 13.26
C ASP A 13 -3.43 1.97 13.54
N PRO A 14 -4.36 2.76 14.12
CA PRO A 14 -4.16 4.18 14.44
C PRO A 14 -2.96 4.51 15.32
N LYS A 15 -2.47 3.54 16.12
CA LYS A 15 -1.32 3.74 17.00
C LYS A 15 0.01 3.80 16.25
N TYR A 16 0.06 3.29 15.02
CA TYR A 16 1.27 3.25 14.22
C TYR A 16 1.39 4.46 13.29
N ARG A 17 2.63 4.73 12.89
CA ARG A 17 2.96 5.66 11.80
C ARG A 17 3.41 4.83 10.60
N PHE A 18 3.39 5.42 9.41
CA PHE A 18 3.66 4.65 8.19
C PHE A 18 4.58 5.40 7.24
N ASN A 19 5.52 4.70 6.61
CA ASN A 19 6.13 5.17 5.37
C ASN A 19 5.39 4.54 4.19
N LEU A 20 5.17 5.32 3.14
CA LEU A 20 4.59 4.84 1.88
C LEU A 20 5.57 5.13 0.75
N THR A 21 5.99 4.08 0.04
CA THR A 21 6.72 4.21 -1.22
C THR A 21 5.82 3.81 -2.38
N LEU A 22 5.64 4.73 -3.33
CA LEU A 22 4.93 4.51 -4.58
C LEU A 22 5.95 4.32 -5.71
N TYR A 23 6.03 3.14 -6.29
CA TYR A 23 6.85 2.92 -7.49
C TYR A 23 6.01 3.13 -8.75
N LEU A 24 6.49 4.02 -9.61
CA LEU A 24 5.94 4.41 -10.89
C LEU A 24 6.94 4.07 -12.00
N GLU A 25 6.51 4.11 -13.26
CA GLU A 25 7.39 3.81 -14.42
C GLU A 25 8.63 4.72 -14.50
N LYS A 26 8.57 5.93 -13.91
CA LYS A 26 9.64 6.94 -13.98
C LYS A 26 10.48 7.07 -12.71
N GLY A 27 10.25 6.23 -11.70
CA GLY A 27 10.91 6.31 -10.40
C GLY A 27 9.95 6.06 -9.25
N PHE A 28 10.27 6.56 -8.06
CA PHE A 28 9.41 6.39 -6.89
C PHE A 28 9.14 7.70 -6.15
N ILE A 29 8.05 7.71 -5.39
CA ILE A 29 7.70 8.80 -4.48
C ILE A 29 7.58 8.19 -3.09
N LYS A 30 8.34 8.71 -2.12
CA LYS A 30 8.29 8.26 -0.71
C LYS A 30 7.66 9.33 0.16
N PHE A 31 6.69 8.93 0.98
CA PHE A 31 6.09 9.72 2.03
C PHE A 31 6.45 9.09 3.36
N ASN A 32 6.91 9.89 4.32
CA ASN A 32 7.37 9.38 5.60
C ASN A 32 6.44 9.80 6.74
N ASN A 33 6.37 8.97 7.78
CA ASN A 33 5.73 9.30 9.05
C ASN A 33 4.25 9.72 8.94
N LEU A 34 3.48 8.98 8.15
CA LEU A 34 2.06 9.21 7.90
C LEU A 34 1.19 8.67 9.04
N THR A 35 0.10 9.38 9.37
CA THR A 35 -1.02 8.77 10.11
C THR A 35 -1.79 7.78 9.25
N VAL A 36 -2.61 6.91 9.86
CA VAL A 36 -3.57 6.06 9.14
C VAL A 36 -4.44 6.87 8.16
N SER A 37 -4.94 8.04 8.57
CA SER A 37 -5.79 8.90 7.73
C SER A 37 -5.04 9.47 6.53
N GLN A 38 -3.79 9.90 6.72
CA GLN A 38 -2.94 10.40 5.64
C GLN A 38 -2.58 9.28 4.66
N LEU A 39 -2.16 8.11 5.18
CA LEU A 39 -1.86 6.94 4.37
C LEU A 39 -3.08 6.51 3.53
N SER A 40 -4.24 6.38 4.16
CA SER A 40 -5.50 6.04 3.49
C SER A 40 -5.85 7.03 2.38
N SER A 41 -5.69 8.33 2.63
CA SER A 41 -5.98 9.38 1.64
C SER A 41 -5.05 9.33 0.44
N LEU A 42 -3.78 8.98 0.65
CA LEU A 42 -2.78 8.85 -0.42
C LEU A 42 -3.03 7.61 -1.28
N ILE A 43 -3.39 6.48 -0.68
CA ILE A 43 -3.56 5.22 -1.43
C ILE A 43 -4.94 5.10 -2.09
N TYR A 44 -5.99 5.70 -1.53
CA TYR A 44 -7.37 5.53 -1.99
C TYR A 44 -7.62 5.85 -3.47
N PRO A 45 -7.05 6.94 -4.06
CA PRO A 45 -7.18 7.21 -5.48
C PRO A 45 -6.70 6.07 -6.39
N TYR A 46 -5.67 5.33 -5.94
CA TYR A 46 -5.14 4.18 -6.67
C TYR A 46 -6.07 2.97 -6.54
N PHE A 47 -6.57 2.65 -5.34
CA PHE A 47 -7.53 1.56 -5.15
C PHE A 47 -8.87 1.79 -5.88
N LYS A 48 -9.30 3.06 -6.04
CA LYS A 48 -10.50 3.40 -6.83
C LYS A 48 -10.30 3.17 -8.33
N LYS A 49 -9.07 3.34 -8.84
CA LYS A 49 -8.77 3.31 -10.29
C LYS A 49 -8.22 1.97 -10.76
N TYR A 50 -7.50 1.24 -9.91
CA TYR A 50 -6.77 0.02 -10.25
C TYR A 50 -7.31 -1.18 -9.46
N ARG A 51 -7.16 -2.39 -9.99
CA ARG A 51 -7.50 -3.62 -9.27
C ARG A 51 -6.26 -4.14 -8.54
N VAL A 52 -6.43 -4.61 -7.32
CA VAL A 52 -5.40 -5.37 -6.60
C VAL A 52 -5.12 -6.66 -7.36
N LYS A 53 -3.85 -6.91 -7.69
CA LYS A 53 -3.38 -8.16 -8.30
C LYS A 53 -2.70 -9.04 -7.27
N GLU A 54 -1.84 -8.43 -6.47
CA GLU A 54 -1.05 -9.11 -5.45
C GLU A 54 -1.00 -8.20 -4.22
N ALA A 55 -1.01 -8.83 -3.04
CA ALA A 55 -0.81 -8.19 -1.76
C ALA A 55 -0.11 -9.20 -0.85
N GLY A 56 0.88 -8.74 -0.10
CA GLY A 56 1.63 -9.55 0.86
C GLY A 56 2.09 -8.70 2.03
N ILE A 57 2.28 -9.35 3.17
CA ILE A 57 2.82 -8.74 4.39
C ILE A 57 4.06 -9.54 4.77
N GLU A 58 5.14 -8.85 5.09
CA GLU A 58 6.41 -9.42 5.55
C GLU A 58 6.97 -8.54 6.67
N GLY A 59 6.98 -9.06 7.89
CA GLY A 59 7.36 -8.28 9.08
C GLY A 59 6.49 -7.03 9.23
N ASP A 60 7.14 -5.87 9.36
CA ASP A 60 6.50 -4.56 9.50
C ASP A 60 6.19 -3.90 8.15
N SER A 61 6.30 -4.62 7.03
CA SER A 61 6.06 -4.08 5.69
C SER A 61 4.93 -4.82 4.98
N ALA A 62 4.14 -4.06 4.21
CA ALA A 62 3.12 -4.57 3.32
C ALA A 62 3.36 -4.08 1.90
N VAL A 63 3.33 -5.00 0.94
CA VAL A 63 3.47 -4.69 -0.49
C VAL A 63 2.15 -4.96 -1.19
N VAL A 64 1.70 -4.02 -2.02
CA VAL A 64 0.48 -4.14 -2.82
C VAL A 64 0.77 -3.79 -4.27
N VAL A 65 0.41 -4.70 -5.17
CA VAL A 65 0.50 -4.48 -6.62
C VAL A 65 -0.88 -4.19 -7.18
N LEU A 66 -1.03 -3.00 -7.74
CA LEU A 66 -2.25 -2.52 -8.37
C LEU A 66 -2.09 -2.50 -9.90
N ALA A 67 -3.09 -2.97 -10.65
CA ALA A 67 -3.03 -2.97 -12.11
C ALA A 67 -4.34 -2.55 -12.80
N LYS A 68 -4.20 -1.90 -13.97
CA LYS A 68 -5.30 -1.53 -14.88
C LYS A 68 -4.80 -1.63 -16.32
N GLY A 69 -5.23 -2.66 -17.05
CA GLY A 69 -4.64 -2.99 -18.36
C GLY A 69 -3.15 -3.31 -18.20
N ASN A 70 -2.30 -2.69 -19.02
CA ASN A 70 -0.85 -2.87 -18.96
C ASN A 70 -0.16 -2.01 -17.89
N LYS A 71 -0.90 -1.08 -17.25
CA LYS A 71 -0.34 -0.19 -16.21
C LYS A 71 -0.31 -0.90 -14.86
N ARG A 72 0.83 -0.80 -14.17
CA ARG A 72 1.04 -1.30 -12.81
C ARG A 72 1.51 -0.18 -11.89
N VAL A 73 1.07 -0.23 -10.64
CA VAL A 73 1.54 0.62 -9.55
C VAL A 73 1.89 -0.30 -8.40
N TYR A 74 3.09 -0.13 -7.86
CA TYR A 74 3.55 -0.90 -6.71
C TYR A 74 3.55 0.03 -5.50
N LEU A 75 2.90 -0.43 -4.43
CA LEU A 75 2.83 0.25 -3.15
C LEU A 75 3.63 -0.57 -2.15
N GLU A 76 4.52 0.08 -1.42
CA GLU A 76 5.19 -0.49 -0.26
C GLU A 76 4.83 0.39 0.94
N ILE A 77 4.29 -0.24 1.98
CA ILE A 77 3.82 0.40 3.21
C ILE A 77 4.63 -0.19 4.35
N GLU A 78 5.47 0.61 4.96
CA GLU A 78 6.28 0.23 6.12
C GLU A 78 5.63 0.81 7.38
N ILE A 79 5.43 -0.03 8.40
CA ILE A 79 4.92 0.33 9.72
C ILE A 79 6.08 0.85 10.56
N ILE A 80 5.88 2.01 11.17
CA ILE A 80 6.83 2.66 12.09
C ILE A 80 6.17 2.67 13.47
N ASN A 81 6.82 2.00 14.43
CA ASN A 81 6.44 2.02 15.85
C ASN A 81 6.88 3.30 16.55
#